data_AF-A0A855LRM2-F1
#
_entry.id   AF-A0A855LRM2-F1
#
_cell.length_a   1.000
_cell.length_b   1.000
_cell.length_c   1.000
_cell.angle_alpha   90.00
_cell.angle_beta   90.00
_cell.angle_gamma   90.00
#
_symmetry.space_group_name_H-M   'P 1'
#
loop_
_entity.id
_entity.type
_entity.pdbx_description
1 polymer ?
#
loop_
_entity_poly.entity_id
_entity_poly.type
_entity_poly.pdbx_seq_one_letter_code
_entity_poly.pdbx_strand_id
1 'polypeptide(L)'
;MDTAQEPLAPTSSASWRFKVGVAIICLMLGSWLMVPIAAALDVPGSKVAALTGVLFISNKVLLLLVIAVMGKAGFAELKRTIGHYISGVIPTPVAEVSPLRHKIGVVMFCLPLLSSFLEPYFDNFFPGVRPNLWQLQALGDLMFIGSFFVLGGNFWDKVHALFVRKARVVE
;
A
#
# COMPACT_ATOMS: atom_id res chain seq x y z
N MET A 1 -3.98 -12.64 -51.17
CA MET A 1 -5.23 -12.17 -50.56
C MET A 1 -4.94 -11.97 -49.08
N ASP A 2 -4.66 -10.72 -48.71
CA ASP A 2 -4.38 -10.28 -47.35
C ASP A 2 -5.58 -10.56 -46.43
N THR A 3 -5.40 -11.44 -45.46
CA THR A 3 -6.28 -11.51 -44.30
C THR A 3 -5.87 -10.38 -43.36
N ALA A 4 -6.64 -9.29 -43.38
CA ALA A 4 -6.53 -8.19 -42.45
C ALA A 4 -6.56 -8.71 -41.01
N GLN A 5 -5.47 -8.52 -40.27
CA GLN A 5 -5.44 -8.68 -38.83
C GLN A 5 -6.36 -7.64 -38.20
N GLU A 6 -7.44 -8.08 -37.56
CA GLU A 6 -8.22 -7.25 -36.65
C GLU A 6 -7.29 -6.59 -35.61
N PRO A 7 -7.48 -5.30 -35.29
CA PRO A 7 -6.73 -4.66 -34.22
C PRO A 7 -7.13 -5.33 -32.90
N LEU A 8 -6.18 -6.03 -32.27
CA LEU A 8 -6.32 -6.54 -30.92
C LEU A 8 -6.64 -5.36 -29.99
N ALA A 9 -7.93 -5.22 -29.64
CA ALA A 9 -8.37 -4.25 -28.65
C ALA A 9 -7.59 -4.47 -27.35
N PRO A 10 -7.05 -3.41 -26.72
CA PRO A 10 -6.36 -3.56 -25.44
C PRO A 10 -7.35 -4.14 -24.43
N THR A 11 -6.92 -5.21 -23.73
CA THR A 11 -7.71 -5.99 -22.78
C THR A 11 -8.26 -5.09 -21.65
N SER A 12 -9.50 -4.63 -21.83
CA SER A 12 -10.27 -3.74 -20.94
C SER A 12 -10.26 -4.15 -19.46
N SER A 13 -10.14 -5.44 -19.16
CA SER A 13 -10.18 -6.00 -17.81
C SER A 13 -9.02 -5.58 -16.89
N ALA A 14 -7.85 -5.18 -17.44
CA ALA A 14 -6.72 -4.68 -16.65
C ALA A 14 -6.98 -3.23 -16.15
N SER A 15 -7.62 -2.41 -17.00
CA SER A 15 -7.85 -0.99 -16.72
C SER A 15 -8.86 -0.73 -15.60
N TRP A 16 -9.90 -1.57 -15.47
CA TRP A 16 -10.89 -1.40 -14.40
C TRP A 16 -10.30 -1.72 -13.02
N ARG A 17 -9.52 -2.81 -12.91
CA ARG A 17 -8.83 -3.20 -11.67
C ARG A 17 -7.87 -2.11 -11.20
N PHE A 18 -7.13 -1.52 -12.13
CA PHE A 18 -6.27 -0.38 -11.83
C PHE A 18 -7.07 0.84 -11.35
N LYS A 19 -8.16 1.22 -12.03
CA LYS A 19 -9.04 2.33 -11.59
C LYS A 19 -9.62 2.09 -10.19
N VAL A 20 -10.06 0.87 -9.89
CA VAL A 20 -10.57 0.51 -8.55
C VAL A 20 -9.47 0.64 -7.50
N GLY A 21 -8.27 0.10 -7.75
CA GLY A 21 -7.17 0.25 -6.80
C GLY A 21 -6.76 1.72 -6.60
N VAL A 22 -6.78 2.55 -7.65
CA VAL A 22 -6.54 4.00 -7.52
C VAL A 22 -7.62 4.66 -6.68
N ALA A 23 -8.90 4.31 -6.89
CA ALA A 23 -10.00 4.81 -6.09
C ALA A 23 -9.84 4.46 -4.61
N ILE A 24 -9.37 3.24 -4.29
CA ILE A 24 -9.07 2.82 -2.92
C ILE A 24 -7.91 3.64 -2.33
N ILE A 25 -6.84 3.88 -3.09
CA ILE A 25 -5.74 4.76 -2.65
C ILE A 25 -6.25 6.18 -2.37
N CYS A 26 -7.09 6.74 -3.25
CA CYS A 26 -7.71 8.05 -3.03
C CYS A 26 -8.58 8.06 -1.77
N LEU A 27 -9.34 6.99 -1.52
CA LEU A 27 -10.14 6.84 -0.30
C LEU A 27 -9.25 6.76 0.93
N MET A 28 -8.13 6.02 0.89
CA MET A 28 -7.15 5.95 1.97
C MET A 28 -6.61 7.34 2.31
N LEU A 29 -6.14 8.09 1.31
CA LEU A 29 -5.64 9.45 1.50
C LEU A 29 -6.73 10.40 2.01
N GLY A 30 -7.93 10.30 1.46
CA GLY A 30 -9.09 11.10 1.89
C GLY A 30 -9.52 10.80 3.31
N SER A 31 -9.40 9.54 3.76
CA SER A 31 -9.75 9.14 5.12
C SER A 31 -8.86 9.82 6.17
N TRP A 32 -7.63 10.19 5.81
CA TRP A 32 -6.71 10.90 6.70
C TRP A 32 -7.20 12.32 7.02
N LEU A 33 -7.98 12.95 6.13
CA LEU A 33 -8.62 14.24 6.40
C LEU A 33 -9.75 14.15 7.44
N MET A 34 -10.28 12.97 7.74
CA MET A 34 -11.33 12.85 8.76
C MET A 34 -10.82 13.23 10.16
N VAL A 35 -9.54 13.03 10.47
CA VAL A 35 -8.95 13.37 11.77
C VAL A 35 -8.92 14.89 12.01
N PRO A 36 -8.33 15.73 11.12
CA PRO A 36 -8.36 17.18 11.31
C PRO A 36 -9.77 17.76 11.20
N ILE A 37 -10.65 17.18 10.37
CA ILE A 37 -12.06 17.60 10.31
C ILE A 37 -12.77 17.31 11.63
N ALA A 38 -12.59 16.12 12.22
CA ALA A 38 -13.18 15.78 13.52
C ALA A 38 -12.65 16.68 14.64
N ALA A 39 -11.35 17.00 14.62
CA ALA A 39 -10.75 17.94 15.55
C ALA A 39 -11.34 19.36 15.39
N ALA A 40 -11.57 19.82 14.15
CA ALA A 40 -12.18 21.12 13.87
C ALA A 40 -13.66 21.22 14.28
N LEU A 41 -14.36 20.08 14.35
CA LEU A 41 -15.75 19.97 14.81
C LEU A 41 -15.89 19.80 16.34
N ASP A 42 -14.81 19.99 17.09
CA ASP A 42 -14.75 19.90 18.56
C ASP A 42 -15.23 18.54 19.11
N VAL A 43 -14.96 17.48 18.34
CA VAL A 43 -15.29 16.10 18.73
C VAL A 43 -14.43 15.70 19.94
N PRO A 44 -15.00 15.02 20.96
CA PRO A 44 -14.24 14.59 22.14
C PRO A 44 -12.96 13.85 21.78
N GLY A 45 -11.85 14.18 22.46
CA GLY A 45 -10.52 13.61 22.17
C GLY A 45 -10.48 12.08 22.23
N SER A 46 -11.32 11.44 23.05
CA SER A 46 -11.46 9.98 23.09
C SER A 46 -11.98 9.39 21.77
N LYS A 47 -12.93 10.05 21.11
CA LYS A 47 -13.47 9.64 19.81
C LYS A 47 -12.47 9.90 18.68
N VAL A 48 -11.72 11.01 18.75
CA VAL A 48 -10.66 11.32 17.77
C VAL A 48 -9.51 10.32 17.88
N ALA A 49 -9.13 9.92 19.11
CA ALA A 49 -8.13 8.89 19.35
C ALA A 49 -8.59 7.53 18.81
N ALA A 50 -9.84 7.13 19.08
CA ALA A 50 -10.42 5.90 18.54
C ALA A 50 -10.47 5.93 16.99
N LEU A 51 -10.88 7.05 16.40
CA LEU A 51 -10.91 7.24 14.95
C LEU A 51 -9.51 7.10 14.32
N THR A 52 -8.50 7.73 14.94
CA THR A 52 -7.11 7.64 14.48
C THR A 52 -6.58 6.21 14.54
N GLY A 53 -6.88 5.46 15.61
CA GLY A 53 -6.49 4.06 15.74
C GLY A 53 -7.13 3.17 14.68
N VAL A 54 -8.44 3.35 14.42
CA VAL A 54 -9.15 2.61 13.35
C VAL A 54 -8.59 2.95 11.98
N LEU A 55 -8.36 4.24 11.70
CA LEU A 55 -7.80 4.70 10.43
C LEU A 55 -6.44 4.06 10.18
N PHE A 56 -5.60 3.95 11.21
CA PHE A 56 -4.27 3.36 11.08
C PHE A 56 -4.29 1.90 10.64
N ILE A 57 -5.12 1.08 11.28
CA ILE A 57 -5.27 -0.33 10.92
C ILE A 57 -5.92 -0.44 9.54
N SER A 58 -6.97 0.33 9.29
CA SER A 58 -7.70 0.32 8.03
C SER A 58 -6.82 0.70 6.84
N ASN A 59 -5.89 1.65 6.99
CA ASN A 59 -4.98 2.08 5.93
C ASN A 59 -4.12 0.90 5.42
N LYS A 60 -3.59 0.09 6.34
CA LYS A 60 -2.78 -1.09 5.99
C LYS A 60 -3.61 -2.18 5.33
N VAL A 61 -4.82 -2.40 5.82
CA VAL A 61 -5.77 -3.37 5.23
C VAL A 61 -6.20 -2.93 3.83
N LEU A 62 -6.53 -1.65 3.64
CA LEU A 62 -6.89 -1.09 2.35
C LEU A 62 -5.72 -1.18 1.36
N LEU A 63 -4.49 -0.95 1.81
CA LEU A 63 -3.31 -1.12 0.95
C LEU A 63 -3.14 -2.59 0.51
N LEU A 64 -3.31 -3.55 1.41
CA LEU A 64 -3.34 -4.97 1.06
C LEU A 64 -4.46 -5.31 0.08
N LEU A 65 -5.62 -4.66 0.22
CA LEU A 65 -6.76 -4.80 -0.69
C LEU A 65 -6.44 -4.21 -2.08
N VAL A 66 -5.74 -3.08 -2.16
CA VAL A 66 -5.22 -2.54 -3.43
C VAL A 66 -4.36 -3.58 -4.13
N ILE A 67 -3.44 -4.22 -3.41
CA ILE A 67 -2.58 -5.27 -3.95
C ILE A 67 -3.39 -6.47 -4.44
N ALA A 68 -4.39 -6.89 -3.67
CA ALA A 68 -5.30 -7.96 -4.02
C ALA A 68 -6.17 -7.65 -5.26
N VAL A 69 -6.48 -6.38 -5.52
CA VAL A 69 -7.28 -5.97 -6.68
C VAL A 69 -6.41 -5.73 -7.92
N MET A 70 -5.27 -5.07 -7.76
CA MET A 70 -4.40 -4.62 -8.85
C MET A 70 -3.45 -5.70 -9.37
N GLY A 71 -2.96 -6.57 -8.48
CA GLY A 71 -1.93 -7.55 -8.80
C GLY A 71 -0.67 -6.97 -9.43
N LYS A 72 0.12 -7.82 -10.10
CA LYS A 72 1.39 -7.44 -10.74
C LYS A 72 1.24 -6.38 -11.84
N ALA A 73 0.14 -6.41 -12.59
CA ALA A 73 -0.13 -5.46 -13.67
C ALA A 73 -0.33 -4.03 -13.13
N GLY A 74 -1.11 -3.87 -12.06
CA GLY A 74 -1.30 -2.55 -11.47
C GLY A 74 -0.04 -2.01 -10.77
N PHE A 75 0.84 -2.87 -10.25
CA PHE A 75 2.18 -2.43 -9.80
C PHE A 75 3.01 -1.83 -10.92
N ALA A 76 3.03 -2.47 -12.10
CA ALA A 76 3.78 -1.97 -13.25
C ALA A 76 3.23 -0.62 -13.72
N GLU A 77 1.90 -0.48 -13.77
CA GLU A 77 1.23 0.77 -14.13
C GLU A 77 1.45 1.87 -13.08
N LEU A 78 1.35 1.55 -11.78
CA LEU A 78 1.64 2.47 -10.68
C LEU A 78 3.07 2.97 -10.73
N LYS A 79 4.04 2.08 -10.92
CA LYS A 79 5.46 2.43 -11.07
C LYS A 79 5.69 3.30 -12.30
N ARG A 80 4.98 3.07 -13.41
CA ARG A 80 5.07 3.91 -14.62
C ARG A 80 4.52 5.30 -14.37
N THR A 81 3.37 5.42 -13.71
CA THR A 81 2.74 6.71 -13.37
C THR A 81 3.59 7.51 -12.39
N ILE A 82 4.07 6.88 -11.32
CA ILE A 82 4.99 7.52 -10.35
C ILE A 82 6.32 7.85 -11.03
N GLY A 83 6.87 6.94 -11.83
CA GLY A 83 8.11 7.15 -12.57
C GLY A 83 8.02 8.28 -13.59
N HIS A 84 6.85 8.54 -14.17
CA HIS A 84 6.59 9.69 -15.03
C HIS A 84 6.57 10.99 -14.22
N TYR A 85 6.02 10.97 -13.01
CA TYR A 85 5.94 12.13 -12.13
C TYR A 85 7.30 12.46 -11.46
N ILE A 86 8.13 11.44 -11.23
CA ILE A 86 9.43 11.53 -10.55
C ILE A 86 10.60 11.38 -11.56
N SER A 87 10.33 11.47 -12.87
CA SER A 87 11.33 11.21 -13.92
C SER A 87 12.53 12.16 -13.91
N GLY A 88 12.55 13.18 -13.04
CA GLY A 88 13.69 14.05 -12.78
C GLY A 88 14.63 13.61 -11.64
N VAL A 89 14.28 12.62 -10.80
CA VAL A 89 14.99 12.40 -9.52
C VAL A 89 15.54 10.98 -9.32
N ILE A 90 15.02 9.94 -9.98
CA ILE A 90 15.42 8.55 -9.67
C ILE A 90 16.12 7.89 -10.88
N PRO A 91 17.41 7.50 -10.74
CA PRO A 91 18.11 6.67 -11.71
C PRO A 91 17.42 5.32 -11.96
N THR A 92 17.61 4.84 -13.17
CA THR A 92 17.01 3.67 -13.85
C THR A 92 16.79 2.41 -13.00
N PRO A 93 15.78 1.59 -13.36
CA PRO A 93 15.34 0.46 -12.55
C PRO A 93 16.36 -0.68 -12.62
N VAL A 94 17.11 -0.87 -11.53
CA VAL A 94 18.06 -1.98 -11.41
C VAL A 94 17.30 -3.30 -11.43
N ALA A 95 17.48 -4.03 -12.53
CA ALA A 95 17.06 -5.39 -12.72
C ALA A 95 17.60 -6.25 -11.56
N GLU A 96 16.72 -7.14 -11.08
CA GLU A 96 16.94 -8.09 -9.99
C GLU A 96 16.99 -7.49 -8.57
N VAL A 97 16.12 -8.02 -7.72
CA VAL A 97 16.12 -7.81 -6.27
C VAL A 97 17.29 -8.59 -5.71
N SER A 98 18.39 -7.90 -5.40
CA SER A 98 19.47 -8.50 -4.60
C SER A 98 18.90 -9.11 -3.31
N PRO A 99 19.43 -10.24 -2.81
CA PRO A 99 18.96 -10.89 -1.57
C PRO A 99 18.86 -9.93 -0.38
N LEU A 100 19.76 -8.94 -0.32
CA LEU A 100 19.77 -7.90 0.71
C LEU A 100 18.56 -6.96 0.57
N ARG A 101 18.22 -6.56 -0.67
CA ARG A 101 17.04 -5.72 -0.96
C ARG A 101 15.75 -6.45 -0.61
N HIS A 102 15.69 -7.76 -0.87
CA HIS A 102 14.54 -8.58 -0.49
C HIS A 102 14.37 -8.63 1.04
N LYS A 103 15.43 -8.92 1.80
CA LYS A 103 15.38 -8.94 3.28
C LYS A 103 14.96 -7.59 3.87
N ILE A 104 15.57 -6.50 3.39
CA ILE A 104 15.22 -5.14 3.83
C ILE A 104 13.76 -4.84 3.53
N GLY A 105 13.30 -5.16 2.32
CA GLY A 105 11.90 -4.97 1.93
C GLY A 105 10.93 -5.75 2.80
N VAL A 106 11.23 -7.02 3.12
CA VAL A 106 10.38 -7.84 4.01
C VAL A 106 10.34 -7.25 5.42
N VAL A 107 11.48 -6.78 5.94
CA VAL A 107 11.51 -6.09 7.24
C VAL A 107 10.68 -4.81 7.19
N MET A 108 10.83 -3.98 6.16
CA MET A 108 10.04 -2.76 5.95
C MET A 108 8.53 -3.04 5.75
N PHE A 109 8.16 -4.25 5.32
CA PHE A 109 6.78 -4.68 5.18
C PHE A 109 6.20 -5.19 6.52
N CYS A 110 6.92 -6.10 7.18
CA CYS A 110 6.45 -6.76 8.40
C CYS A 110 6.53 -5.84 9.62
N LEU A 111 7.58 -5.03 9.74
CA LEU A 111 7.82 -4.22 10.94
C LEU A 111 6.71 -3.17 11.16
N PRO A 112 6.26 -2.42 10.13
CA PRO A 112 5.11 -1.54 10.30
C PRO A 112 3.82 -2.30 10.57
N LEU A 113 3.60 -3.47 9.96
CA LEU A 113 2.38 -4.26 10.17
C LEU A 113 2.27 -4.76 11.62
N LEU A 114 3.35 -5.35 12.13
CA LEU A 114 3.41 -5.86 13.50
C LEU A 114 3.34 -4.71 14.51
N SER A 115 4.10 -3.64 14.28
CA SER A 115 4.06 -2.46 15.14
C SER A 115 2.63 -1.92 15.29
N SER A 116 1.91 -1.75 14.17
CA SER A 116 0.52 -1.28 14.19
C SER A 116 -0.45 -2.22 14.89
N PHE A 117 -0.25 -3.52 14.78
CA PHE A 117 -1.11 -4.49 15.44
C PHE A 117 -0.85 -4.54 16.96
N LEU A 118 0.40 -4.38 17.38
CA LEU A 118 0.78 -4.41 18.78
C LEU A 118 0.54 -3.07 19.50
N GLU A 119 0.45 -1.97 18.77
CA GLU A 119 0.27 -0.62 19.30
C GLU A 119 -0.90 -0.46 20.30
N PRO A 120 -2.14 -0.92 20.00
CA PRO A 120 -3.25 -0.82 20.95
C PRO A 120 -3.05 -1.66 22.21
N TYR A 121 -2.27 -2.74 22.14
CA TYR A 121 -1.96 -3.57 23.30
C TYR A 121 -0.97 -2.86 24.22
N PHE A 122 0.07 -2.24 23.66
CA PHE A 122 1.03 -1.45 24.45
C PHE A 122 0.38 -0.24 25.12
N ASP A 123 -0.61 0.39 24.46
CA ASP A 123 -1.35 1.52 25.04
C ASP A 123 -2.18 1.17 26.26
N ASN A 124 -2.67 -0.07 26.33
CA ASN A 124 -3.42 -0.52 27.47
C ASN A 124 -2.52 -0.74 28.71
N PHE A 125 -1.23 -1.07 28.50
CA PHE A 125 -0.28 -1.28 29.60
C PHE A 125 0.44 -0.01 30.05
N PHE A 126 0.66 0.96 29.16
CA PHE A 126 1.38 2.21 29.48
C PHE A 126 0.66 3.46 28.96
N PRO A 127 -0.47 3.85 29.56
CA PRO A 127 -1.16 5.07 29.21
C PRO A 127 -0.31 6.30 29.61
N GLY A 128 0.33 6.96 28.64
CA GLY A 128 0.96 8.28 28.87
C GLY A 128 2.34 8.53 28.24
N VAL A 129 2.97 7.56 27.55
CA VAL A 129 4.34 7.72 27.02
C VAL A 129 4.41 8.39 25.63
N ARG A 130 3.38 9.13 25.21
CA ARG A 130 3.20 9.50 23.79
C ARG A 130 3.14 11.01 23.54
N PRO A 131 4.28 11.73 23.54
CA PRO A 131 4.35 12.99 22.81
C PRO A 131 4.61 12.69 21.32
N ASN A 132 3.63 13.03 20.46
CA ASN A 132 3.82 13.29 19.04
C ASN A 132 4.12 12.10 18.08
N LEU A 133 3.31 11.03 18.12
CA LEU A 133 3.48 9.84 17.28
C LEU A 133 3.14 9.97 15.79
N TRP A 134 2.57 11.09 15.36
CA TRP A 134 2.17 11.24 13.95
C TRP A 134 3.37 11.08 12.99
N GLN A 135 4.58 11.43 13.43
CA GLN A 135 5.83 11.25 12.68
C GLN A 135 6.19 9.78 12.51
N LEU A 136 6.13 9.00 13.61
CA LEU A 136 6.36 7.55 13.59
C LEU A 136 5.28 6.84 12.76
N GLN A 137 4.04 7.31 12.84
CA GLN A 137 2.92 6.80 12.06
C GLN A 137 3.12 7.04 10.56
N ALA A 138 3.41 8.28 10.17
CA ALA A 138 3.69 8.63 8.77
C ALA A 138 4.93 7.91 8.24
N LEU A 139 5.99 7.76 9.07
CA LEU A 139 7.17 6.99 8.72
C LEU A 139 6.84 5.51 8.51
N GLY A 140 6.02 4.91 9.37
CA GLY A 140 5.59 3.53 9.26
C GLY A 140 4.76 3.28 8.00
N ASP A 141 3.86 4.19 7.65
CA ASP A 141 3.05 4.10 6.42
C ASP A 141 3.91 4.29 5.17
N LEU A 142 4.83 5.27 5.16
CA LEU A 142 5.77 5.47 4.06
C LEU A 142 6.72 4.27 3.89
N MET A 143 7.20 3.71 4.99
CA MET A 143 8.02 2.50 5.00
C MET A 143 7.26 1.29 4.45
N PHE A 144 6.00 1.14 4.85
CA PHE A 144 5.14 0.05 4.39
C PHE A 144 4.85 0.17 2.88
N ILE A 145 4.48 1.35 2.40
CA ILE A 145 4.27 1.62 0.97
C ILE A 145 5.58 1.41 0.19
N GLY A 146 6.69 1.95 0.68
CA GLY A 146 8.02 1.82 0.10
C GLY A 146 8.50 0.37 -0.02
N SER A 147 8.12 -0.48 0.95
CA SER A 147 8.49 -1.90 0.96
C SER A 147 8.08 -2.62 -0.34
N PHE A 148 6.92 -2.30 -0.91
CA PHE A 148 6.45 -2.92 -2.14
C PHE A 148 7.26 -2.51 -3.37
N PHE A 149 7.75 -1.27 -3.40
CA PHE A 149 8.65 -0.80 -4.46
C PHE A 149 10.03 -1.46 -4.34
N VAL A 150 10.52 -1.62 -3.11
CA VAL A 150 11.80 -2.29 -2.80
C VAL A 150 11.75 -3.78 -3.16
N LEU A 151 10.67 -4.46 -2.79
CA LEU A 151 10.41 -5.88 -3.05
C LEU A 151 10.08 -6.18 -4.52
N GLY A 152 9.49 -5.21 -5.22
CA GLY A 152 9.19 -5.26 -6.65
C GLY A 152 8.00 -6.17 -7.01
N GLY A 153 7.79 -6.32 -8.32
CA GLY A 153 6.58 -6.94 -8.87
C GLY A 153 6.42 -8.43 -8.55
N ASN A 154 7.52 -9.17 -8.34
CA ASN A 154 7.45 -10.61 -8.00
C ASN A 154 6.89 -10.84 -6.59
N PHE A 155 7.19 -9.96 -5.63
CA PHE A 155 6.57 -10.04 -4.32
C PHE A 155 5.10 -9.66 -4.38
N TRP A 156 4.77 -8.61 -5.13
CA TRP A 156 3.38 -8.18 -5.34
C TRP A 156 2.52 -9.32 -5.90
N ASP A 157 3.06 -10.07 -6.84
CA ASP A 157 2.39 -11.25 -7.42
C ASP A 157 2.16 -12.35 -6.38
N LYS A 158 3.14 -12.62 -5.50
CA LYS A 158 2.99 -13.56 -4.38
C LYS A 158 1.92 -13.12 -3.38
N VAL A 159 1.88 -11.84 -3.03
CA VAL A 159 0.85 -11.30 -2.12
C VAL A 159 -0.52 -11.39 -2.79
N HIS A 160 -0.65 -11.00 -4.05
CA HIS A 160 -1.89 -11.12 -4.80
C HIS A 160 -2.35 -12.59 -4.93
N ALA A 161 -1.43 -13.51 -5.18
CA ALA A 161 -1.69 -14.94 -5.22
C ALA A 161 -2.29 -15.47 -3.91
N LEU A 162 -1.92 -14.91 -2.76
CA LEU A 162 -2.50 -15.27 -1.45
C LEU A 162 -4.02 -15.02 -1.40
N PHE A 163 -4.52 -14.05 -2.17
CA PHE A 163 -5.95 -13.73 -2.25
C PHE A 163 -6.69 -14.47 -3.37
N VAL A 164 -5.97 -15.17 -4.25
CA VAL A 164 -6.57 -15.92 -5.37
C VAL A 164 -6.60 -17.40 -5.01
N ARG A 165 -7.79 -17.93 -4.73
CA ARG A 165 -8.01 -19.35 -4.33
C ARG A 165 -7.35 -20.39 -5.26
N LYS A 166 -7.24 -20.09 -6.56
CA LYS A 166 -6.66 -21.01 -7.56
C LYS A 166 -5.14 -20.86 -7.75
N ALA A 167 -4.50 -19.92 -7.07
CA ALA A 167 -3.07 -19.74 -7.21
C ALA A 167 -2.33 -20.96 -6.66
N ARG A 168 -1.42 -21.52 -7.47
CA ARG A 168 -0.44 -22.52 -7.03
C ARG A 168 0.93 -21.90 -7.18
N VAL A 169 1.76 -22.07 -6.16
CA VAL A 169 3.20 -21.76 -6.26
C VAL A 169 3.78 -22.81 -7.19
N VAL A 170 4.22 -22.40 -8.37
CA VAL A 170 5.04 -23.25 -9.25
C VAL A 170 6.48 -22.93 -8.86
N GLU A 171 7.16 -23.90 -8.24
CA GLU A 171 8.59 -23.84 -7.94
C GLU A 171 9.44 -23.95 -9.20
#